data_AF-A0A934T922-F1
#
_entry.id   AF-A0A934T922-F1
#
_cell.length_a   1.000
_cell.length_b   1.000
_cell.length_c   1.000
_cell.angle_alpha   90.00
_cell.angle_beta   90.00
_cell.angle_gamma   90.00
#
_symmetry.space_group_name_H-M   'P 1'
#
loop_
_entity.id
_entity.type
_entity.pdbx_description
1 polymer ?
#
loop_
_entity_poly.entity_id
_entity_poly.type
_entity_poly.pdbx_seq_one_letter_code
_entity_poly.pdbx_strand_id
1 'polypeptide(L)' 'MKRISFDLSAVYNCNNGGISQAVVFYGMSGDNFVFIPYNPTKKHYCGAPCTLSEKEAIKMITPFTR' A
#
# COMPACT_ATOMS: atom_id res chain seq x y z
N MET A 1 -17.35 -12.26 -4.15
CA MET A 1 -15.96 -11.79 -3.96
C MET A 1 -15.94 -10.85 -2.76
N LYS A 2 -15.03 -11.05 -1.79
CA LYS A 2 -14.82 -10.07 -0.70
C LYS A 2 -14.17 -8.84 -1.33
N ARG A 3 -14.87 -7.70 -1.33
CA ARG A 3 -14.24 -6.41 -1.66
C ARG A 3 -13.22 -6.08 -0.58
N ILE A 4 -12.02 -5.73 -0.99
CA ILE A 4 -10.98 -5.23 -0.09
C ILE A 4 -11.22 -3.73 0.06
N SER A 5 -11.12 -3.23 1.29
CA SER A 5 -11.14 -1.80 1.58
C SER A 5 -9.85 -1.40 2.25
N PHE A 6 -9.19 -0.37 1.74
CA PHE A 6 -8.04 0.26 2.38
C PHE A 6 -8.47 1.56 3.05
N ASP A 7 -7.89 1.84 4.21
CA ASP A 7 -8.10 3.05 4.98
C ASP A 7 -7.03 4.08 4.59
N LEU A 8 -7.45 5.30 4.26
CA LEU A 8 -6.57 6.42 3.89
C LEU A 8 -5.64 6.87 5.03
N SER A 9 -6.00 6.56 6.28
CA SER A 9 -5.23 6.90 7.48
C SER A 9 -4.26 5.80 7.91
N ALA A 10 -4.33 4.62 7.30
CA ALA A 10 -3.53 3.46 7.68
C ALA A 10 -2.21 3.39 6.89
N VAL A 11 -1.19 2.90 7.59
CA VAL A 11 0.06 2.45 6.97
C VAL A 11 -0.04 0.95 6.75
N TYR A 12 0.49 0.49 5.63
CA TYR A 12 0.56 -0.91 5.24
C TYR A 12 1.99 -1.31 4.92
N ASN A 13 2.27 -2.61 4.89
CA ASN A 13 3.48 -3.16 4.29
C ASN A 13 3.16 -3.65 2.88
N CYS A 14 3.97 -3.24 1.91
CA CYS A 14 3.99 -3.81 0.56
C CYS A 14 5.17 -4.78 0.44
N ASN A 15 4.87 -6.06 0.23
CA ASN A 15 5.85 -7.12 0.07
C ASN A 15 5.96 -7.52 -1.40
N ASN A 16 7.02 -7.08 -2.07
CA ASN A 16 7.30 -7.44 -3.46
C ASN A 16 8.60 -8.25 -3.54
N GLY A 17 8.49 -9.58 -3.61
CA GLY A 17 9.64 -10.47 -3.83
C GLY A 17 10.68 -10.48 -2.71
N GLY A 18 10.28 -10.20 -1.46
CA GLY A 18 11.16 -10.23 -0.29
C GLY A 18 11.59 -8.85 0.23
N ILE A 19 11.31 -7.78 -0.52
CA ILE A 19 11.46 -6.41 -0.04
C ILE A 19 10.11 -5.97 0.56
N SER A 20 10.13 -5.62 1.85
CA SER A 20 8.99 -5.02 2.55
C SER A 20 9.18 -3.51 2.66
N GLN A 21 8.22 -2.75 2.15
CA GLN A 21 8.22 -1.29 2.20
C GLN A 21 6.91 -0.80 2.83
N ALA A 22 7.02 0.11 3.79
CA ALA A 22 5.85 0.82 4.32
C ALA A 22 5.24 1.72 3.26
N VAL A 23 3.93 1.64 3.08
CA VAL A 23 3.14 2.41 2.11
C VAL A 23 1.85 2.92 2.74
N VAL A 24 1.26 3.97 2.18
CA VAL A 24 -0.09 4.46 2.52
C VAL A 24 -0.97 4.33 1.29
N PHE A 25 -2.23 3.93 1.50
CA PHE A 25 -3.23 3.95 0.44
C PHE A 25 -3.65 5.39 0.13
N TYR A 26 -3.56 5.78 -1.13
CA TYR A 26 -3.93 7.13 -1.57
C TYR A 26 -5.31 7.19 -2.23
N GLY A 27 -5.69 6.17 -2.99
CA GLY A 27 -6.94 6.15 -3.73
C GLY A 27 -6.94 5.12 -4.86
N MET A 28 -7.86 5.26 -5.81
CA MET A 28 -7.93 4.40 -7.00
C MET A 28 -7.69 5.20 -8.27
N SER A 29 -7.05 4.55 -9.25
CA SER A 29 -6.88 5.05 -10.61
C SER A 29 -7.38 3.98 -11.59
N GLY A 30 -8.61 4.16 -12.09
CA GLY A 30 -9.32 3.09 -12.79
C GLY A 30 -9.59 1.92 -11.84
N ASP A 31 -9.22 0.71 -12.27
CA ASP A 31 -9.40 -0.52 -11.49
C ASP A 31 -8.22 -0.84 -10.55
N ASN A 32 -7.22 0.05 -10.47
CA ASN A 32 -6.02 -0.15 -9.68
C ASN A 32 -6.03 0.70 -8.40
N PHE A 33 -5.49 0.15 -7.32
CA PHE A 33 -5.22 0.84 -6.06
C PHE A 33 -3.89 1.57 -6.14
N VAL A 34 -3.86 2.82 -5.67
CA VAL A 34 -2.67 3.67 -5.63
C VAL A 34 -2.10 3.65 -4.21
N PHE A 35 -0.82 3.31 -4.11
CA PHE A 35 -0.07 3.31 -2.87
C PHE A 35 1.14 4.24 -2.99
N ILE A 36 1.50 4.91 -1.89
CA ILE A 36 2.65 5.81 -1.84
C ILE A 36 3.62 5.31 -0.77
N PRO A 37 4.92 5.12 -1.10
CA PRO A 37 5.94 4.80 -0.10
C PRO A 37 5.96 5.82 1.04
N TYR A 38 5.98 5.31 2.25
CA TYR A 38 5.86 6.10 3.48
C TYR A 38 6.94 5.70 4.48
N ASN A 39 7.57 6.69 5.10
CA ASN A 39 8.50 6.48 6.19
C ASN A 39 7.75 6.67 7.53
N PRO A 40 7.45 5.61 8.29
CA PRO A 40 6.66 5.70 9.51
C PRO A 40 7.37 6.41 10.66
N THR A 41 8.70 6.35 10.71
CA THR A 41 9.50 7.01 11.76
C THR A 41 9.47 8.53 11.59
N LYS A 42 9.67 9.00 10.36
CA LYS A 42 9.71 10.43 10.02
C LYS A 42 8.35 10.97 9.57
N LYS A 43 7.31 10.13 9.51
CA LYS A 43 5.94 10.45 9.11
C LYS A 43 5.78 11.22 7.78
N HIS A 44 6.53 10.85 6.75
CA HIS A 44 6.47 11.51 5.44
C HIS A 44 6.48 10.51 4.29
N TYR A 45 5.96 10.93 3.15
CA TYR A 45 6.04 10.19 1.88
C TYR A 45 7.47 10.24 1.33
N CYS A 46 8.03 9.11 0.92
CA CYS A 46 9.45 8.99 0.62
C CYS A 46 9.77 8.34 -0.75
N GLY A 47 8.80 8.25 -1.65
CA GLY A 47 9.02 7.64 -2.97
C GLY A 47 7.89 7.91 -3.96
N ALA A 48 8.06 7.41 -5.18
CA ALA A 48 7.05 7.53 -6.22
C ALA A 48 5.83 6.64 -5.92
N PRO A 49 4.61 7.11 -6.20
CA PRO A 49 3.42 6.28 -6.11
C PRO A 49 3.53 5.04 -7.02
N CYS A 50 2.96 3.94 -6.57
CA CYS A 50 2.78 2.73 -7.37
C CYS A 50 1.31 2.35 -7.44
N THR A 51 0.92 1.71 -8.53
CA THR A 51 -0.44 1.22 -8.75
C THR A 51 -0.44 -0.29 -8.74
N LEU A 52 -1.35 -0.91 -7.99
CA LEU A 52 -1.54 -2.35 -7.91
C LEU A 52 -2.97 -2.70 -8.32
N SER A 53 -3.12 -3.75 -9.12
CA SER A 53 -4.43 -4.37 -9.32
C SER A 53 -4.95 -4.98 -8.02
N GLU A 54 -6.25 -5.28 -7.95
CA GLU A 54 -6.84 -5.94 -6.78
C GLU A 54 -6.11 -7.26 -6.43
N LYS A 55 -5.77 -8.07 -7.44
CA LYS A 55 -5.07 -9.35 -7.24
C LYS A 55 -3.68 -9.16 -6.64
N GLU A 56 -2.95 -8.14 -7.09
CA GLU A 56 -1.63 -7.81 -6.56
C GLU A 56 -1.75 -7.26 -5.13
N ALA A 57 -2.71 -6.37 -4.89
CA ALA A 57 -2.95 -5.78 -3.58
C ALA A 57 -3.27 -6.84 -2.53
N ILE A 58 -4.11 -7.85 -2.83
CA ILE A 58 -4.39 -8.99 -1.92
C ILE A 58 -3.11 -9.72 -1.52
N LYS A 59 -2.20 -9.90 -2.48
CA LYS A 59 -0.99 -10.71 -2.30
C LYS A 59 0.12 -9.93 -1.60
N MET A 60 0.25 -8.65 -1.92
CA MET A 60 1.41 -7.85 -1.55
C MET A 60 1.16 -6.96 -0.34
N ILE A 61 -0.07 -6.52 -0.10
CA ILE A 61 -0.40 -5.53 0.94
C ILE A 61 -0.88 -6.23 2.21
N THR A 62 -0.19 -5.98 3.32
CA THR A 62 -0.57 -6.45 4.65
C THR A 62 -0.63 -5.31 5.66
N PRO A 63 -1.39 -5.46 6.77
CA PRO A 63 -1.35 -4.47 7.85
C PRO A 63 0.08 -4.20 8.33
N PHE A 64 0.40 -2.93 8.59
CA PHE A 64 1.72 -2.57 9.09
C PHE A 64 1.89 -3.05 10.54
N THR A 65 2.82 -3.97 10.76
CA THR A 65 3.28 -4.39 12.09
C THR A 65 4.57 -3.67 12.42
N ARG A 66 4.60 -2.98 13.58
CA ARG A 66 5.80 -2.29 14.09
C ARG A 66 6.84 -3.26 14.62
#